data_AF-A0A9E3SWB6-F1
#
_entry.id   AF-A0A9E3SWB6-F1
#
_cell.length_a   1.000
_cell.length_b   1.000
_cell.length_c   1.000
_cell.angle_alpha   90.00
_cell.angle_beta   90.00
_cell.angle_gamma   90.00
#
_symmetry.space_group_name_H-M   'P 1'
#
loop_
_entity.id
_entity.type
_entity.pdbx_description
1 polymer ?
#
loop_
_entity_poly.entity_id
_entity_poly.type
_entity_poly.pdbx_seq_one_letter_code
_entity_poly.pdbx_strand_id
1 'polypeptide(L)'
;MQAQQAAPASPSASVLRRVFGWRRVKVALVTCVVVSLMILPTWEASYRILIGRLLLVGALVLVAFGLFERWPARLPGWLARWALQVVAVAVAVPVGVFLAYSLTTMGDQPPWYLNEKRQTGFFFMSFLGLLATPWITVAALFGQIKDEARSQALAFELERSELERKALDARLRMLQARVEPHFLFNTLANVRELVVTGSPKAPAVLDNLIAYLRAAVPRLHEPEATLGQELDLVRAYLEVMHMRMPDRLRFAIEADETARPLACPPMAILTLAENAVRHG
;
A
#
# COMPACT_ATOMS: atom_id res chain seq x y z
N MET A 1 6.84 -32.37 3.20
CA MET A 1 8.03 -32.01 4.01
C MET A 1 8.55 -30.69 3.46
N GLN A 2 8.73 -29.57 4.15
CA GLN A 2 8.48 -29.14 5.53
C GLN A 2 8.16 -27.63 5.39
N ALA A 3 6.98 -27.21 5.86
CA ALA A 3 6.67 -25.81 6.01
C ALA A 3 7.38 -25.30 7.27
N GLN A 4 8.35 -24.41 7.08
CA GLN A 4 9.11 -23.80 8.16
C GLN A 4 8.23 -22.76 8.87
N GLN A 5 7.50 -23.21 9.87
CA GLN A 5 6.82 -22.34 10.84
C GLN A 5 7.87 -21.55 11.61
N ALA A 6 8.03 -20.28 11.26
CA ALA A 6 8.76 -19.33 12.09
C ALA A 6 8.01 -19.21 13.43
N ALA A 7 8.65 -19.68 14.51
CA ALA A 7 8.13 -19.56 15.87
C ALA A 7 7.75 -18.10 16.17
N PRO A 8 6.59 -17.82 16.77
CA PRO A 8 6.25 -16.46 17.18
C PRO A 8 7.30 -15.99 18.18
N ALA A 9 8.05 -14.94 17.82
CA ALA A 9 9.04 -14.33 18.69
C ALA A 9 8.38 -14.06 20.06
N SER A 10 9.00 -14.55 21.13
CA SER A 10 8.50 -14.37 22.49
C SER A 10 8.18 -12.89 22.74
N PRO A 11 7.06 -12.57 23.41
CA PRO A 11 6.59 -11.20 23.55
C PRO A 11 7.66 -10.26 24.12
N SER A 12 8.54 -10.76 24.99
CA SER A 12 9.68 -10.04 25.59
C SER A 12 10.74 -9.58 24.57
N ALA A 13 11.11 -10.41 23.60
CA ALA A 13 12.10 -10.04 22.57
C ALA A 13 11.58 -8.92 21.66
N SER A 14 10.26 -8.92 21.38
CA SER A 14 9.60 -7.87 20.61
C SER A 14 9.44 -6.55 21.37
N VAL A 15 9.46 -6.61 22.70
CA VAL A 15 9.38 -5.45 23.61
C VAL A 15 10.73 -4.76 23.69
N LEU A 16 11.80 -5.52 23.95
CA LEU A 16 13.18 -4.99 23.99
C LEU A 16 13.57 -4.31 22.68
N ARG A 17 13.27 -4.92 21.53
CA ARG A 17 13.61 -4.36 20.21
C ARG A 17 12.83 -3.07 19.87
N ARG A 18 11.66 -2.87 20.49
CA ARG A 18 10.82 -1.68 20.30
C ARG A 18 11.13 -0.56 21.29
N VAL A 19 11.39 -0.91 22.56
CA VAL A 19 11.86 0.04 23.58
C VAL A 19 13.22 0.61 23.17
N PHE A 20 14.15 -0.25 22.74
CA PHE A 20 15.46 0.12 22.22
C PHE A 20 15.47 0.25 20.69
N GLY A 21 14.42 0.82 20.10
CA GLY A 21 14.40 1.10 18.66
C GLY A 21 15.62 1.95 18.27
N TRP A 22 16.33 1.56 17.19
CA TRP A 22 17.61 2.16 16.80
C TRP A 22 17.55 3.69 16.65
N ARG A 23 16.41 4.23 16.18
CA ARG A 23 16.17 5.69 16.13
C ARG A 23 16.14 6.32 17.53
N ARG A 24 15.51 5.68 18.51
CA ARG A 24 15.39 6.17 19.89
C ARG A 24 16.73 6.14 20.61
N VAL A 25 17.48 5.05 20.46
CA VAL A 25 18.84 4.91 20.98
C VAL A 25 19.76 5.97 20.37
N LYS A 26 19.66 6.22 19.06
CA LYS A 26 20.40 7.31 18.40
C LYS A 26 20.06 8.68 18.96
N VAL A 27 18.79 9.02 19.12
CA VAL A 27 18.37 10.31 19.69
C VAL A 27 18.91 10.47 21.11
N ALA A 28 18.73 9.45 21.96
CA ALA A 28 19.26 9.48 23.33
C ALA A 28 20.78 9.63 23.36
N LEU A 29 21.53 8.89 22.53
CA LEU A 29 22.98 9.00 22.43
C LEU A 29 23.40 10.40 21.93
N VAL A 30 22.76 10.93 20.91
CA VAL A 30 23.04 12.28 20.39
C VAL A 30 22.76 13.34 21.46
N THR A 31 21.64 13.24 22.18
CA THR A 31 21.34 14.17 23.28
C THR A 31 22.36 14.03 24.41
N CYS A 32 22.75 12.81 24.79
CA CYS A 32 23.82 12.59 25.77
C CYS A 32 25.15 13.21 25.33
N VAL A 33 25.51 13.09 24.04
CA VAL A 33 26.74 13.70 23.48
C VAL A 33 26.65 15.22 23.48
N VAL A 34 25.53 15.80 23.06
CA VAL A 34 25.32 17.27 23.05
C VAL A 34 25.38 17.83 24.47
N VAL A 35 24.67 17.19 25.40
CA VAL A 35 24.68 17.57 26.82
C VAL A 35 26.08 17.40 27.41
N SER A 36 26.80 16.32 27.08
CA SER A 36 28.19 16.12 27.49
C SER A 36 29.09 17.22 26.97
N LEU A 37 28.96 17.61 25.70
CA LEU A 37 29.76 18.67 25.06
C LEU A 37 29.52 20.03 25.71
N MET A 38 28.29 20.34 26.12
CA MET A 38 27.99 21.59 26.85
C MET A 38 28.55 21.61 28.28
N ILE A 39 28.67 20.45 28.93
CA ILE A 39 29.14 20.35 30.33
C ILE A 39 30.67 20.33 30.42
N LEU A 40 31.36 19.83 29.38
CA LEU A 40 32.84 19.70 29.30
C LEU A 40 33.63 20.93 29.80
N PRO A 41 33.27 22.19 29.48
CA PRO A 41 34.08 23.36 29.87
C PRO A 41 34.05 23.67 31.38
N THR A 42 33.07 23.10 32.11
CA THR A 42 32.76 23.47 33.50
C THR A 42 33.09 22.36 34.50
N TRP A 43 33.60 21.22 34.03
CA TRP A 43 33.67 20.00 34.83
C TRP A 43 35.09 19.62 35.24
N GLU A 44 35.37 19.66 36.55
CA GLU A 44 36.69 19.33 37.11
C GLU A 44 36.91 17.80 37.33
N ALA A 45 35.85 16.97 37.22
CA ALA A 45 35.95 15.53 37.50
C ALA A 45 36.33 14.67 36.28
N SER A 46 36.82 13.46 36.52
CA SER A 46 37.25 12.50 35.48
C SER A 46 36.17 12.25 34.41
N TYR A 47 36.54 12.46 33.14
CA TYR A 47 35.66 12.34 31.97
C TYR A 47 34.95 10.97 31.86
N ARG A 48 35.60 9.89 32.32
CA ARG A 48 35.01 8.54 32.34
C ARG A 48 33.78 8.46 33.25
N ILE A 49 33.81 9.17 34.38
CA ILE A 49 32.70 9.21 35.34
C ILE A 49 31.55 10.03 34.75
N LEU A 50 31.84 11.15 34.09
CA LEU A 50 30.83 11.99 33.44
C LEU A 50 30.04 11.22 32.38
N ILE A 51 30.72 10.53 31.46
CA ILE A 51 30.07 9.71 30.44
C ILE A 51 29.25 8.59 31.07
N GLY A 52 29.80 7.90 32.07
CA GLY A 52 29.08 6.82 32.77
C GLY A 52 27.77 7.29 33.39
N ARG A 53 27.76 8.47 34.03
CA ARG A 53 26.54 9.06 34.60
C ARG A 53 25.52 9.42 33.52
N LEU A 54 25.96 10.06 32.44
CA LEU A 54 25.08 10.45 31.33
C LEU A 54 24.45 9.23 30.64
N LEU A 55 25.21 8.16 30.43
CA LEU A 55 24.69 6.91 29.88
C LEU A 55 23.68 6.24 30.82
N LEU A 56 23.93 6.25 32.12
CA LEU A 56 23.00 5.69 33.12
C LEU A 56 21.68 6.47 33.15
N VAL A 57 21.76 7.81 33.16
CA VAL A 57 20.57 8.68 33.09
C VAL A 57 19.81 8.47 31.78
N GLY A 58 20.52 8.46 30.65
CA GLY A 58 19.91 8.23 29.33
C GLY A 58 19.22 6.87 29.23
N ALA A 59 19.81 5.81 29.81
CA ALA A 59 19.21 4.48 29.85
C ALA A 59 17.92 4.46 30.70
N LEU A 60 17.93 5.10 31.87
CA LEU A 60 16.73 5.20 32.74
C LEU A 60 15.61 5.99 32.06
N VAL A 61 15.94 7.08 31.37
CA VAL A 61 14.98 7.86 30.59
C VAL A 61 14.36 7.03 29.47
N LEU A 62 15.17 6.25 28.73
CA LEU A 62 14.66 5.35 27.69
C LEU A 62 13.72 4.27 28.25
N VAL A 63 14.07 3.68 29.40
CA VAL A 63 13.23 2.67 30.07
C VAL A 63 11.92 3.29 30.54
N ALA A 64 11.97 4.45 31.20
CA ALA A 64 10.77 5.17 31.65
C ALA A 64 9.87 5.52 30.46
N PHE A 65 10.43 6.12 29.40
CA PHE A 65 9.67 6.47 28.21
C PHE A 65 9.02 5.26 27.53
N GLY A 66 9.75 4.15 27.40
CA GLY A 66 9.24 2.92 26.79
C GLY A 66 8.20 2.19 27.64
N LEU A 67 8.31 2.24 28.97
CA LEU A 67 7.33 1.65 29.89
C LEU A 67 5.99 2.38 29.82
N PHE A 68 6.04 3.72 29.84
CA PHE A 68 4.85 4.57 29.82
C PHE A 68 4.20 4.72 28.44
N GLU A 69 4.81 4.16 27.39
CA GLU A 69 4.17 4.02 26.07
C GLU A 69 3.04 2.98 26.07
N ARG A 70 3.07 2.00 26.99
CA ARG A 70 2.09 0.91 27.07
C ARG A 70 1.34 0.84 28.40
N TRP A 71 1.98 1.28 29.47
CA TRP A 71 1.40 1.25 30.80
C TRP A 71 1.05 2.67 31.27
N PRO A 72 -0.19 2.94 31.73
CA PRO A 72 -1.33 2.03 31.85
C PRO A 72 -2.06 1.79 30.50
N ALA A 73 -2.56 0.57 30.31
CA ALA A 73 -3.21 0.14 29.05
C ALA A 73 -4.53 0.88 28.76
N ARG A 74 -5.15 1.47 29.79
CA ARG A 74 -6.32 2.33 29.69
C ARG A 74 -6.02 3.63 30.42
N LEU A 75 -6.22 4.73 29.72
CA LEU A 75 -6.05 6.07 30.27
C LEU A 75 -7.41 6.77 30.35
N PRO A 76 -7.62 7.64 31.35
CA PRO A 76 -8.78 8.50 31.37
C PRO A 76 -8.82 9.33 30.07
N GLY A 77 -10.00 9.58 29.49
CA GLY A 77 -10.13 10.32 28.22
C GLY A 77 -9.59 11.75 28.27
N TRP A 78 -9.40 12.32 29.46
CA TRP A 78 -8.80 13.64 29.69
C TRP A 78 -7.26 13.62 29.76
N LEU A 79 -6.62 12.45 29.89
CA LEU A 79 -5.17 12.33 29.99
C LEU A 79 -4.57 11.79 28.69
N ALA A 80 -3.92 12.67 27.94
CA ALA A 80 -3.19 12.26 26.75
C ALA A 80 -1.93 11.45 27.14
N ARG A 81 -1.65 10.36 26.41
CA ARG A 81 -0.46 9.49 26.65
C ARG A 81 0.85 10.28 26.67
N TRP A 82 0.97 11.27 25.80
CA TRP A 82 2.17 12.10 25.71
C TRP A 82 2.42 12.88 27.01
N ALA A 83 1.37 13.31 27.72
CA ALA A 83 1.50 14.02 28.99
C ALA A 83 2.08 13.11 30.08
N LEU A 84 1.65 11.84 30.13
CA LEU A 84 2.20 10.86 31.05
C LEU A 84 3.68 10.57 30.76
N GLN A 85 4.07 10.50 29.49
CA GLN A 85 5.47 10.33 29.09
C GLN A 85 6.33 11.53 29.51
N VAL A 86 5.83 12.75 29.35
CA VAL A 86 6.53 13.97 29.79
C VAL A 86 6.76 13.94 31.30
N VAL A 87 5.72 13.63 32.08
CA VAL A 87 5.82 13.54 33.54
C VAL A 87 6.77 12.42 33.96
N ALA A 88 6.69 11.26 33.32
CA ALA A 88 7.58 10.13 33.60
C ALA A 88 9.06 10.46 33.35
N VAL A 89 9.37 11.12 32.24
CA VAL A 89 10.75 11.55 31.93
C VAL A 89 11.19 12.64 32.90
N ALA A 90 10.34 13.61 33.22
CA ALA A 90 10.63 14.67 34.17
C ALA A 90 10.95 14.14 35.59
N VAL A 91 10.36 13.02 35.99
CA VAL A 91 10.68 12.33 37.25
C VAL A 91 11.91 11.43 37.11
N ALA A 92 12.08 10.73 35.97
CA ALA A 92 13.18 9.81 35.74
C ALA A 92 14.55 10.52 35.68
N VAL A 93 14.62 11.74 35.18
CA VAL A 93 15.86 12.53 35.10
C VAL A 93 16.48 12.79 36.49
N PRO A 94 15.81 13.45 37.46
CA PRO A 94 16.39 13.71 38.77
C PRO A 94 16.67 12.42 39.57
N VAL A 95 15.81 11.39 39.44
CA VAL A 95 16.06 10.08 40.06
C VAL A 95 17.32 9.42 39.47
N GLY A 96 17.47 9.49 38.14
CA GLY A 96 18.64 8.95 37.46
C GLY A 96 19.92 9.70 37.84
N VAL A 97 19.87 11.02 37.92
CA VAL A 97 21.03 11.83 38.36
C VAL A 97 21.38 11.51 39.81
N PHE A 98 20.38 11.37 40.69
CA PHE A 98 20.58 10.97 42.09
C PHE A 98 21.30 9.61 42.19
N LEU A 99 20.78 8.60 41.50
CA LEU A 99 21.39 7.26 41.45
C LEU A 99 22.80 7.28 40.87
N ALA A 100 23.02 8.07 39.81
CA ALA A 100 24.32 8.21 39.19
C ALA A 100 25.35 8.80 40.16
N TYR A 101 24.96 9.82 40.94
CA TYR A 101 25.82 10.41 41.96
C TYR A 101 26.05 9.45 43.14
N SER A 102 25.02 8.77 43.63
CA SER A 102 25.16 7.83 44.75
C SER A 102 26.08 6.66 44.41
N LEU A 103 25.95 6.06 43.21
CA LEU A 103 26.76 4.92 42.79
C LEU A 103 28.22 5.28 42.53
N THR A 104 28.47 6.45 41.94
CA THR A 104 29.84 6.85 41.56
C THR A 104 30.63 7.50 42.68
N THR A 105 30.02 7.82 43.82
CA THR A 105 30.67 8.45 44.98
C THR A 105 30.49 7.65 46.27
N MET A 106 30.09 6.38 46.16
CA MET A 106 29.68 5.51 47.28
C MET A 106 30.81 5.15 48.27
N GLY A 107 32.04 5.62 48.05
CA GLY A 107 33.20 5.42 48.93
C GLY A 107 33.95 6.70 49.31
N ASP A 108 33.46 7.88 48.90
CA ASP A 108 34.13 9.15 49.20
C ASP A 108 33.61 9.77 50.51
N GLN A 109 34.52 10.37 51.29
CA GLN A 109 34.17 11.24 52.42
C GLN A 109 34.58 12.69 52.11
N PRO A 110 33.72 13.70 52.37
CA PRO A 110 32.33 13.58 52.82
C PRO A 110 31.39 13.10 51.69
N PRO A 111 30.20 12.57 52.06
CA PRO A 111 29.15 12.22 51.10
C PRO A 111 28.87 13.34 50.11
N TRP A 112 28.49 12.98 48.88
CA TRP A 112 28.31 13.95 47.79
C TRP A 112 27.27 15.04 48.10
N TYR A 113 26.27 14.74 48.94
CA TYR A 113 25.25 15.68 49.38
C TYR A 113 25.73 16.66 50.45
N LEU A 114 26.97 16.55 50.94
CA LEU A 114 27.60 17.51 51.85
C LEU A 114 28.72 18.31 51.16
N ASN A 115 29.06 17.97 49.92
CA ASN A 115 30.11 18.64 49.16
C ASN A 115 29.47 19.65 48.19
N GLU A 116 29.73 20.94 48.43
CA GLU A 116 29.15 22.06 47.67
C GLU A 116 29.38 21.93 46.16
N LYS A 117 30.59 21.57 45.72
CA LYS A 117 30.89 21.37 44.29
C LYS A 117 30.06 20.24 43.66
N ARG A 118 29.82 19.16 44.42
CA ARG A 118 29.04 18.00 43.93
C ARG A 118 27.54 18.29 43.90
N GLN A 119 27.03 19.06 44.87
CA GLN A 119 25.65 19.55 44.85
C GLN A 119 25.40 20.44 43.64
N THR A 120 26.29 21.41 43.37
CA THR A 120 26.17 22.29 42.19
C THR A 120 26.11 21.49 40.90
N GLY A 121 26.96 20.47 40.74
CA GLY A 121 26.90 19.57 39.58
C GLY A 121 25.60 18.75 39.50
N PHE A 122 25.08 18.28 40.64
CA PHE A 122 23.80 17.56 40.69
C PHE A 122 22.63 18.44 40.23
N PHE A 123 22.53 19.67 40.74
CA PHE A 123 21.49 20.61 40.35
C PHE A 123 21.61 21.01 38.88
N PHE A 124 22.84 21.27 38.42
CA PHE A 124 23.09 21.61 37.02
C PHE A 124 22.68 20.50 36.05
N MET A 125 23.06 19.24 36.33
CA MET A 125 22.66 18.09 35.51
C MET A 125 21.14 17.85 35.53
N SER A 126 20.51 17.98 36.69
CA SER A 126 19.06 17.81 36.84
C SER A 126 18.30 18.89 36.07
N PHE A 127 18.75 20.14 36.16
CA PHE A 127 18.17 21.28 35.44
C PHE A 127 18.31 21.14 33.92
N LEU A 128 19.51 20.79 33.45
CA LEU A 128 19.77 20.63 32.03
C LEU A 128 19.00 19.44 31.43
N GLY A 129 18.88 18.33 32.16
CA GLY A 129 18.07 17.18 31.74
C GLY A 129 16.57 17.50 31.68
N LEU A 130 16.06 18.29 32.64
CA LEU A 130 14.68 18.78 32.62
C LEU A 130 14.43 19.71 31.43
N LEU A 131 15.35 20.62 31.11
CA LEU A 131 15.24 21.48 29.93
C LEU A 131 15.29 20.71 28.61
N ALA A 132 16.04 19.63 28.53
CA ALA A 132 16.12 18.80 27.32
C ALA A 132 14.85 17.95 27.10
N THR A 133 14.11 17.63 28.17
CA THR A 133 12.96 16.71 28.14
C THR A 133 11.85 17.15 27.17
N PRO A 134 11.35 18.40 27.20
CA PRO A 134 10.34 18.88 26.25
C PRO A 134 10.75 18.67 24.79
N TRP A 135 11.99 18.99 24.43
CA TRP A 135 12.48 18.89 23.05
C TRP A 135 12.52 17.44 22.56
N ILE A 136 12.97 16.50 23.41
CA ILE A 136 12.99 15.07 23.07
C ILE A 136 11.57 14.56 22.85
N THR A 137 10.63 14.94 23.73
CA THR A 137 9.23 14.50 23.63
C THR A 137 8.55 15.05 22.38
N VAL A 138 8.76 16.34 22.07
CA VAL A 138 8.24 16.97 20.85
C VAL A 138 8.80 16.28 19.60
N ALA A 139 10.11 16.01 19.54
CA ALA A 139 10.72 15.31 18.42
C ALA A 139 10.14 13.89 18.22
N ALA A 140 9.86 13.17 19.32
CA ALA A 140 9.22 11.86 19.26
C ALA A 140 7.77 11.93 18.74
N LEU A 141 6.99 12.92 19.18
CA LEU A 141 5.61 13.14 18.74
C LEU A 141 5.53 13.48 17.25
N PHE A 142 6.40 14.37 16.77
CA PHE A 142 6.46 14.70 15.34
C PHE A 142 6.81 13.49 14.47
N GLY A 143 7.62 12.55 15.00
CA GLY A 143 7.90 11.27 14.33
C GLY A 143 6.64 10.42 14.16
N GLN A 144 5.84 10.27 15.22
CA GLN A 144 4.61 9.46 15.21
C GLN A 144 3.57 10.00 14.22
N ILE A 145 3.32 11.31 14.24
CA ILE A 145 2.35 11.95 13.34
C ILE A 145 2.72 11.72 11.87
N LYS A 146 4.01 11.81 11.54
CA LYS A 146 4.50 11.58 10.17
C LYS A 146 4.34 10.13 9.73
N ASP A 147 4.59 9.18 10.62
CA ASP A 147 4.44 7.75 10.31
C ASP A 147 2.97 7.38 10.07
N GLU A 148 2.05 7.93 10.89
CA GLU A 148 0.60 7.76 10.70
C GLU A 148 0.12 8.38 9.39
N ALA A 149 0.49 9.63 9.10
CA ALA A 149 0.13 10.31 7.85
C ALA A 149 0.63 9.55 6.61
N ARG A 150 1.84 8.99 6.68
CA ARG A 150 2.41 8.18 5.60
C ARG A 150 1.61 6.90 5.39
N SER A 151 1.21 6.22 6.46
CA SER A 151 0.40 5.00 6.37
C SER A 151 -0.98 5.26 5.74
N GLN A 152 -1.61 6.39 6.10
CA GLN A 152 -2.88 6.81 5.51
C GLN A 152 -2.73 7.15 4.03
N ALA A 153 -1.67 7.85 3.64
CA ALA A 153 -1.39 8.17 2.24
C ALA A 153 -1.20 6.91 1.38
N LEU A 154 -0.44 5.94 1.88
CA LEU A 154 -0.26 4.63 1.23
C LEU A 154 -1.57 3.86 1.10
N ALA A 155 -2.41 3.87 2.13
CA ALA A 155 -3.71 3.20 2.09
C ALA A 155 -4.64 3.83 1.03
N PHE A 156 -4.67 5.16 0.95
CA PHE A 156 -5.45 5.89 -0.04
C PHE A 156 -4.95 5.62 -1.48
N GLU A 157 -3.64 5.56 -1.69
CA GLU A 157 -3.05 5.26 -2.99
C GLU A 157 -3.39 3.83 -3.46
N LEU A 158 -3.38 2.86 -2.54
CA LEU A 158 -3.79 1.48 -2.83
C LEU A 158 -5.27 1.40 -3.20
N GLU A 159 -6.15 2.02 -2.42
CA GLU A 159 -7.59 2.06 -2.68
C GLU A 159 -7.89 2.68 -4.06
N ARG A 160 -7.21 3.78 -4.39
CA ARG A 160 -7.32 4.42 -5.70
C ARG A 160 -6.89 3.48 -6.83
N SER A 161 -5.75 2.80 -6.69
CA SER A 161 -5.26 1.84 -7.70
C SER A 161 -6.24 0.68 -7.91
N GLU A 162 -6.84 0.16 -6.83
CA GLU A 162 -7.86 -0.89 -6.93
C GLU A 162 -9.11 -0.43 -7.68
N LEU A 163 -9.57 0.80 -7.43
CA LEU A 163 -10.71 1.38 -8.15
C LEU A 163 -10.40 1.57 -9.63
N GLU A 164 -9.21 2.06 -9.97
CA GLU A 164 -8.76 2.20 -11.36
C GLU A 164 -8.72 0.84 -12.07
N ARG A 165 -8.22 -0.22 -11.41
CA ARG A 165 -8.22 -1.60 -11.96
C ARG A 165 -9.64 -2.13 -12.16
N LYS A 166 -10.53 -1.96 -11.17
CA LYS A 166 -11.94 -2.36 -11.29
C LYS A 166 -12.65 -1.64 -12.43
N ALA A 167 -12.38 -0.35 -12.62
CA ALA A 167 -12.92 0.43 -13.72
C ALA A 167 -12.38 -0.05 -15.08
N LEU A 168 -11.09 -0.37 -15.16
CA LEU A 168 -10.48 -0.94 -16.36
C LEU A 168 -11.09 -2.31 -16.68
N ASP A 169 -11.22 -3.19 -15.69
CA ASP A 169 -11.85 -4.51 -15.86
C ASP A 169 -13.30 -4.39 -16.31
N ALA A 170 -14.06 -3.45 -15.75
CA ALA A 170 -15.43 -3.17 -16.19
C ALA A 170 -15.48 -2.70 -17.65
N ARG A 171 -14.58 -1.81 -18.05
CA ARG A 171 -14.45 -1.37 -19.45
C ARG A 171 -14.05 -2.51 -20.37
N LEU A 172 -13.11 -3.37 -19.96
CA LEU A 172 -12.72 -4.56 -20.72
C LEU A 172 -13.89 -5.53 -20.87
N ARG A 173 -14.68 -5.75 -19.82
CA ARG A 173 -15.91 -6.57 -19.90
C ARG A 173 -16.95 -5.96 -20.84
N MET A 174 -17.13 -4.63 -20.81
CA MET A 174 -18.02 -3.94 -21.74
C MET A 174 -17.55 -4.06 -23.19
N LEU A 175 -16.23 -4.00 -23.43
CA LEU A 175 -15.64 -4.21 -24.76
C LEU A 175 -15.80 -5.67 -25.22
N GLN A 176 -15.57 -6.64 -24.34
CA GLN A 176 -15.78 -8.06 -24.62
C GLN A 176 -17.25 -8.40 -24.90
N ALA A 177 -18.20 -7.71 -24.26
CA ALA A 177 -19.63 -7.93 -24.45
C ALA A 177 -20.15 -7.54 -25.86
N ARG A 178 -19.35 -6.82 -26.66
CA ARG A 178 -19.74 -6.42 -28.02
C ARG A 178 -19.55 -7.52 -29.08
N VAL A 179 -18.87 -8.62 -28.81
CA VAL A 179 -18.84 -9.79 -29.71
C VAL A 179 -19.71 -10.87 -29.10
N GLU A 180 -20.72 -11.40 -29.79
CA GLU A 180 -21.55 -12.49 -29.28
C GLU A 180 -20.66 -13.74 -29.04
N PRO A 181 -20.21 -14.03 -27.80
CA PRO A 181 -19.18 -15.03 -27.58
C PRO A 181 -19.70 -16.42 -27.94
N HIS A 182 -21.00 -16.62 -27.74
CA HIS A 182 -21.68 -17.85 -28.02
C HIS A 182 -21.69 -18.20 -29.52
N PHE A 183 -21.94 -17.23 -30.41
CA PHE A 183 -21.85 -17.44 -31.85
C PHE A 183 -20.44 -17.88 -32.26
N LEU A 184 -19.41 -17.25 -31.71
CA LEU A 184 -18.02 -17.55 -32.05
C LEU A 184 -17.62 -18.97 -31.58
N PHE A 185 -17.92 -19.32 -30.33
CA PHE A 185 -17.61 -20.64 -29.78
C PHE A 185 -18.39 -21.75 -30.50
N ASN A 186 -19.66 -21.52 -30.82
CA ASN A 186 -20.47 -22.48 -31.58
C ASN A 186 -19.95 -22.68 -33.01
N THR A 187 -19.51 -21.61 -33.66
CA THR A 187 -18.98 -21.70 -35.02
C THR A 187 -17.63 -22.41 -35.04
N LEU A 188 -16.75 -22.15 -34.07
CA LEU A 188 -15.49 -22.90 -33.88
C LEU A 188 -15.72 -24.38 -33.58
N ALA A 189 -16.71 -24.70 -32.73
CA ALA A 189 -17.07 -26.08 -32.43
C ALA A 189 -17.54 -26.83 -33.69
N ASN A 190 -18.35 -26.19 -34.54
CA ASN A 190 -18.77 -26.74 -35.84
C ASN A 190 -17.59 -26.94 -36.79
N VAL A 191 -16.68 -25.96 -36.91
CA VAL A 191 -15.46 -26.13 -37.72
C VAL A 191 -14.63 -27.31 -37.21
N ARG A 192 -14.46 -27.46 -35.89
CA ARG A 192 -13.76 -28.60 -35.31
C ARG A 192 -14.40 -29.94 -35.69
N GLU A 193 -15.72 -30.03 -35.64
CA GLU A 193 -16.46 -31.22 -36.06
C GLU A 193 -16.29 -31.51 -37.55
N LEU A 194 -16.38 -30.51 -38.42
CA LEU A 194 -16.14 -30.65 -39.86
C LEU A 194 -14.71 -31.10 -40.18
N VAL A 195 -13.72 -30.64 -39.43
CA VAL A 195 -12.32 -31.09 -39.57
C VAL A 195 -12.17 -32.55 -39.12
N VAL A 196 -12.74 -32.92 -37.97
CA VAL A 196 -12.66 -34.29 -37.43
C VAL A 196 -13.37 -35.31 -38.34
N THR A 197 -14.46 -34.90 -38.98
CA THR A 197 -15.23 -35.73 -39.92
C THR A 197 -14.63 -35.77 -41.33
N GLY A 198 -13.57 -35.02 -41.61
CA GLY A 198 -12.95 -34.95 -42.94
C GLY A 198 -13.81 -34.24 -43.99
N SER A 199 -14.72 -33.37 -43.58
CA SER A 199 -15.62 -32.67 -44.49
C SER A 199 -14.87 -31.71 -45.41
N PRO A 200 -15.09 -31.76 -46.74
CA PRO A 200 -14.47 -30.83 -47.68
C PRO A 200 -14.94 -29.38 -47.49
N LYS A 201 -15.99 -29.14 -46.68
CA LYS A 201 -16.51 -27.80 -46.37
C LYS A 201 -15.75 -27.09 -45.25
N ALA A 202 -14.92 -27.81 -44.48
CA ALA A 202 -14.22 -27.24 -43.32
C ALA A 202 -13.34 -26.01 -43.65
N PRO A 203 -12.55 -26.00 -44.73
CA PRO A 203 -11.74 -24.83 -45.10
C PRO A 203 -12.59 -23.59 -45.39
N ALA A 204 -13.68 -23.76 -46.13
CA ALA A 204 -14.54 -22.65 -46.53
C ALA A 204 -15.28 -22.00 -45.33
N VAL A 205 -15.71 -22.80 -44.35
CA VAL A 205 -16.33 -22.28 -43.11
C VAL A 205 -15.29 -21.53 -42.26
N LEU A 206 -14.05 -22.03 -42.22
CA LEU A 206 -12.96 -21.37 -41.51
C LEU A 206 -12.59 -20.03 -42.16
N ASP A 207 -12.52 -19.96 -43.49
CA ASP A 207 -12.23 -18.73 -44.24
C ASP A 207 -13.29 -17.66 -44.02
N ASN A 208 -14.57 -18.05 -44.00
CA ASN A 208 -15.68 -17.12 -43.73
C ASN A 208 -15.69 -16.63 -42.27
N LEU A 209 -15.33 -17.50 -41.31
CA LEU A 209 -15.15 -17.09 -39.92
C LEU A 209 -13.98 -16.09 -39.78
N ILE A 210 -12.87 -16.31 -40.49
CA ILE A 210 -11.73 -15.39 -40.52
C ILE A 210 -12.13 -14.05 -41.16
N ALA A 211 -12.90 -14.08 -42.25
CA ALA A 211 -13.42 -12.88 -42.90
C ALA A 211 -14.33 -12.06 -41.97
N TYR A 212 -15.26 -12.73 -41.29
CA TYR A 212 -16.12 -12.12 -40.27
C TYR A 212 -15.29 -11.48 -39.15
N LEU A 213 -14.32 -12.21 -38.59
CA LEU A 213 -13.44 -11.68 -37.53
C LEU A 213 -12.63 -10.48 -38.01
N ARG A 214 -12.09 -10.52 -39.23
CA ARG A 214 -11.33 -9.41 -39.83
C ARG A 214 -12.20 -8.17 -40.03
N ALA A 215 -13.49 -8.33 -40.33
CA ALA A 215 -14.45 -7.23 -40.46
C ALA A 215 -14.94 -6.70 -39.09
N ALA A 216 -15.08 -7.58 -38.09
CA ALA A 216 -15.63 -7.24 -36.78
C ALA A 216 -14.59 -6.58 -35.84
N VAL A 217 -13.34 -7.07 -35.83
CA VAL A 217 -12.31 -6.65 -34.86
C VAL A 217 -11.93 -5.16 -34.93
N PRO A 218 -11.73 -4.55 -36.12
CA PRO A 218 -11.44 -3.11 -36.22
C PRO A 218 -12.55 -2.24 -35.61
N ARG A 219 -13.80 -2.69 -35.72
CA ARG A 219 -15.01 -1.92 -35.35
C ARG A 219 -15.35 -1.94 -33.87
N LEU A 220 -14.72 -2.83 -33.12
CA LEU A 220 -14.81 -2.81 -31.65
C LEU A 220 -14.10 -1.57 -31.07
N HIS A 221 -13.21 -0.93 -31.84
CA HIS A 221 -12.37 0.18 -31.40
C HIS A 221 -12.69 1.51 -32.08
N GLU A 222 -13.50 1.53 -33.14
CA GLU A 222 -13.88 2.75 -33.87
C GLU A 222 -15.25 3.29 -33.41
N PRO A 223 -15.33 4.56 -32.94
CA PRO A 223 -16.59 5.16 -32.50
C PRO A 223 -17.52 5.55 -33.66
N GLU A 224 -17.00 5.68 -34.88
CA GLU A 224 -17.75 6.04 -36.09
C GLU A 224 -17.55 4.93 -37.14
N ALA A 225 -18.65 4.39 -37.67
CA ALA A 225 -18.64 3.42 -38.77
C ALA A 225 -19.49 3.96 -39.93
N THR A 226 -19.23 3.48 -41.14
CA THR A 226 -20.10 3.76 -42.29
C THR A 226 -21.15 2.68 -42.48
N LEU A 227 -22.25 3.00 -43.17
CA LEU A 227 -23.27 2.03 -43.54
C LEU A 227 -22.69 0.88 -44.37
N GLY A 228 -21.80 1.21 -45.32
CA GLY A 228 -21.14 0.23 -46.18
C GLY A 228 -20.30 -0.75 -45.38
N GLN A 229 -19.56 -0.23 -44.40
CA GLN A 229 -18.89 -1.06 -43.42
C GLN A 229 -19.93 -1.99 -42.75
N GLU A 230 -20.96 -1.47 -42.07
CA GLU A 230 -21.97 -2.31 -41.39
C GLU A 230 -22.55 -3.42 -42.28
N LEU A 231 -22.86 -3.12 -43.54
CA LEU A 231 -23.35 -4.09 -44.52
C LEU A 231 -22.33 -5.20 -44.83
N ASP A 232 -21.05 -4.89 -44.96
CA ASP A 232 -20.00 -5.88 -45.21
C ASP A 232 -19.85 -6.86 -44.03
N LEU A 233 -20.01 -6.36 -42.79
CA LEU A 233 -20.00 -7.20 -41.59
C LEU A 233 -21.23 -8.11 -41.51
N VAL A 234 -22.41 -7.56 -41.81
CA VAL A 234 -23.65 -8.32 -41.88
C VAL A 234 -23.58 -9.40 -42.95
N ARG A 235 -23.00 -9.11 -44.10
CA ARG A 235 -22.77 -10.10 -45.17
C ARG A 235 -21.90 -11.25 -44.68
N ALA A 236 -20.73 -10.95 -44.10
CA ALA A 236 -19.84 -11.97 -43.57
C ALA A 236 -20.51 -12.82 -42.48
N TYR A 237 -21.31 -12.21 -41.60
CA TYR A 237 -22.11 -12.92 -40.59
C TYR A 237 -23.14 -13.87 -41.23
N LEU A 238 -23.94 -13.38 -42.17
CA LEU A 238 -24.99 -14.15 -42.82
C LEU A 238 -24.43 -15.29 -43.68
N GLU A 239 -23.26 -15.12 -44.29
CA GLU A 239 -22.55 -16.18 -45.01
C GLU A 239 -22.13 -17.33 -44.08
N VAL A 240 -21.59 -17.00 -42.89
CA VAL A 240 -21.28 -18.00 -41.86
C VAL A 240 -22.55 -18.71 -41.36
N MET A 241 -23.63 -17.96 -41.14
CA MET A 241 -24.91 -18.54 -40.73
C MET A 241 -25.52 -19.43 -41.81
N HIS A 242 -25.45 -19.03 -43.07
CA HIS A 242 -25.96 -19.81 -44.19
C HIS A 242 -25.23 -21.16 -44.31
N MET A 243 -23.91 -21.19 -44.12
CA MET A 243 -23.16 -22.45 -44.08
C MET A 243 -23.57 -23.38 -42.94
N ARG A 244 -23.99 -22.83 -41.81
CA ARG A 244 -24.45 -23.62 -40.65
C ARG A 244 -25.86 -24.17 -40.82
N MET A 245 -26.69 -23.53 -41.64
CA MET A 245 -28.09 -23.91 -41.84
C MET A 245 -28.55 -23.65 -43.28
N PRO A 246 -27.93 -24.32 -44.28
CA PRO A 246 -28.09 -24.00 -45.70
C PRO A 246 -29.54 -24.13 -46.19
N ASP A 247 -30.29 -25.07 -45.62
CA ASP A 247 -31.69 -25.33 -46.01
C ASP A 247 -32.70 -24.42 -45.30
N ARG A 248 -32.27 -23.67 -44.28
CA ARG A 248 -33.15 -22.86 -43.42
C ARG A 248 -32.95 -21.35 -43.57
N LEU A 249 -31.75 -20.90 -43.91
CA LEU A 249 -31.46 -19.48 -44.06
C LEU A 249 -31.33 -19.09 -45.52
N ARG A 250 -32.19 -18.17 -45.98
CA ARG A 250 -32.04 -17.45 -47.25
C ARG A 250 -31.93 -15.97 -46.95
N PHE A 251 -30.97 -15.29 -47.56
CA PHE A 251 -30.75 -13.87 -47.33
C PHE A 251 -30.40 -13.14 -48.63
N ALA A 252 -30.74 -11.86 -48.69
CA ALA A 252 -30.33 -10.92 -49.72
C ALA A 252 -29.99 -9.58 -49.05
N ILE A 253 -28.99 -8.88 -49.57
CA ILE A 253 -28.59 -7.55 -49.09
C ILE A 253 -28.65 -6.60 -50.29
N GLU A 254 -29.61 -5.68 -50.26
CA GLU A 254 -29.82 -4.66 -51.26
C GLU A 254 -29.63 -3.28 -50.61
N ALA A 255 -28.70 -2.50 -51.14
CA ALA A 255 -28.41 -1.15 -50.68
C ALA A 255 -27.93 -0.29 -51.85
N ASP A 256 -28.33 0.98 -51.86
CA ASP A 256 -27.81 1.96 -52.82
C ASP A 256 -26.32 2.25 -52.51
N GLU A 257 -25.48 2.24 -53.55
CA GLU A 257 -24.05 2.56 -53.43
C GLU A 257 -23.82 3.97 -52.85
N THR A 258 -24.72 4.91 -53.12
CA THR A 258 -24.65 6.27 -52.58
C THR A 258 -24.89 6.34 -51.07
N ALA A 259 -25.53 5.31 -50.48
CA ALA A 259 -25.80 5.23 -49.06
C ALA A 259 -24.62 4.63 -48.26
N ARG A 260 -23.72 3.87 -48.90
CA ARG A 260 -22.59 3.20 -48.24
C ARG A 260 -21.64 4.12 -47.46
N PRO A 261 -21.36 5.37 -47.85
CA PRO A 261 -20.49 6.26 -47.06
C PRO A 261 -21.20 6.94 -45.88
N LEU A 262 -22.52 6.81 -45.72
CA LEU A 262 -23.26 7.46 -44.63
C LEU A 262 -22.79 6.95 -43.26
N ALA A 263 -22.69 7.86 -42.28
CA ALA A 263 -22.37 7.50 -40.91
C ALA A 263 -23.48 6.64 -40.29
N CYS A 264 -23.10 5.57 -39.61
CA CYS A 264 -23.98 4.61 -38.96
C CYS A 264 -23.41 4.24 -37.58
N PRO A 265 -24.25 4.13 -36.53
CA PRO A 265 -23.78 3.59 -35.26
C PRO A 265 -23.21 2.18 -35.45
N PRO A 266 -22.01 1.89 -34.92
CA PRO A 266 -21.36 0.60 -35.10
C PRO A 266 -22.24 -0.52 -34.55
N MET A 267 -22.27 -1.65 -35.26
CA MET A 267 -23.02 -2.87 -34.94
C MET A 267 -24.56 -2.75 -34.96
N ALA A 268 -25.13 -1.59 -35.29
CA ALA A 268 -26.58 -1.42 -35.26
C ALA A 268 -27.31 -2.38 -36.22
N ILE A 269 -26.78 -2.58 -37.43
CA ILE A 269 -27.40 -3.46 -38.42
C ILE A 269 -27.11 -4.91 -38.10
N LEU A 270 -25.92 -5.21 -37.58
CA LEU A 270 -25.58 -6.57 -37.14
C LEU A 270 -26.56 -7.07 -36.06
N THR A 271 -26.90 -6.25 -35.06
CA THR A 271 -27.89 -6.63 -34.03
C THR A 271 -29.28 -6.91 -34.61
N LEU A 272 -29.69 -6.19 -35.66
CA LEU A 272 -30.96 -6.46 -36.35
C LEU A 272 -30.90 -7.77 -37.14
N ALA A 273 -29.78 -8.02 -37.83
CA ALA A 273 -29.56 -9.26 -38.58
C ALA A 273 -29.53 -10.48 -37.65
N GLU A 274 -28.87 -10.39 -36.50
CA GLU A 274 -28.86 -11.43 -35.47
C GLU A 274 -30.27 -11.76 -34.97
N ASN A 275 -31.07 -10.73 -34.67
CA ASN A 275 -32.47 -10.92 -34.27
C ASN A 275 -33.30 -11.58 -35.38
N ALA A 276 -33.11 -11.18 -36.64
CA ALA A 276 -33.82 -11.77 -37.77
C ALA A 276 -33.48 -13.27 -37.94
N VAL A 277 -32.20 -13.64 -37.81
CA VAL A 277 -31.77 -15.05 -37.89
C VAL A 277 -32.30 -15.87 -36.71
N ARG A 278 -32.39 -15.28 -35.52
CA ARG A 278 -32.85 -15.98 -34.31
C ARG A 278 -34.35 -16.26 -34.30
N HIS A 279 -35.14 -15.34 -34.85
CA HIS A 279 -36.60 -15.33 -34.72
C HIS A 279 -37.37 -15.63 -36.01
N GLY A 280 -36.69 -15.55 -37.17
CA GLY A 280 -37.27 -15.82 -38.49
C GLY A 280 -37.30 -17.29 -38.90
#